data_AF-A0A177JKQ3-F1
#
_entry.id   AF-A0A177JKQ3-F1
#
_cell.length_a   1.000
_cell.length_b   1.000
_cell.length_c   1.000
_cell.angle_alpha   90.00
_cell.angle_beta   90.00
_cell.angle_gamma   90.00
#
_symmetry.space_group_name_H-M   'P 1'
#
loop_
_entity.id
_entity.type
_entity.pdbx_description
1 polymer ?
#
loop_
_entity_poly.entity_id
_entity_poly.type
_entity_poly.pdbx_seq_one_letter_code
_entity_poly.pdbx_strand_id
1 'polypeptide(L)'
;MQQADFIGAFDLDTVLIELSVDLDIRVTRRMLAGACIGSDPEDAYLSARELRESLEWIHEGQEAGKGKLTTILETPCDDFQRCLYYCVAGKGVVTMLDDLVWLEKLLEARGRLAARLYRDKAAVKPLVNPYVASEPDGPVGRFDPAFRIGASWSHDPGPDYVADDDGPGPRLTY
;
A
#
# COMPACT_ATOMS: atom_id res chain seq x y z
N MET A 1 42.28 -5.87 0.01
CA MET A 1 40.87 -5.84 -0.40
C MET A 1 40.07 -6.48 0.72
N GLN A 2 39.30 -5.68 1.45
CA GLN A 2 38.50 -6.14 2.58
C GLN A 2 37.07 -6.41 2.13
N GLN A 3 36.34 -7.27 2.84
CA GLN A 3 34.95 -7.61 2.53
C GLN A 3 34.04 -6.37 2.47
N ALA A 4 34.35 -5.33 3.25
CA ALA A 4 33.67 -4.04 3.24
C ALA A 4 33.76 -3.29 1.89
N ASP A 5 34.77 -3.59 1.06
CA ASP A 5 34.92 -3.00 -0.27
C ASP A 5 33.87 -3.53 -1.27
N PHE A 6 33.20 -4.63 -0.93
CA PHE A 6 32.17 -5.29 -1.76
C PHE A 6 30.75 -5.20 -1.18
N ILE A 7 30.63 -4.95 0.12
CA ILE A 7 29.34 -4.84 0.80
C ILE A 7 28.96 -3.35 0.85
N GLY A 8 28.15 -2.92 -0.11
CA GLY A 8 27.56 -1.58 -0.11
C GLY A 8 26.53 -1.38 1.02
N ALA A 9 25.98 -0.18 1.10
CA ALA A 9 24.90 0.12 2.04
C ALA A 9 23.65 -0.74 1.75
N PHE A 10 22.99 -1.19 2.82
CA PHE A 10 21.77 -1.99 2.72
C PHE A 10 20.64 -1.15 2.11
N ASP A 11 19.89 -1.75 1.19
CA ASP A 11 18.77 -1.09 0.52
C ASP A 11 17.45 -1.65 1.04
N LEU A 12 16.79 -0.86 1.89
CA LEU A 12 15.52 -1.22 2.53
C LEU A 12 14.36 -1.40 1.53
N ASP A 13 14.50 -0.91 0.31
CA ASP A 13 13.45 -0.96 -0.70
C ASP A 13 13.66 -2.08 -1.72
N THR A 14 14.75 -2.85 -1.62
CA THR A 14 15.05 -3.93 -2.58
C THR A 14 13.85 -4.84 -2.85
N VAL A 15 13.19 -5.32 -1.80
CA VAL A 15 12.02 -6.20 -1.92
C VAL A 15 10.81 -5.48 -2.50
N LEU A 16 10.59 -4.21 -2.15
CA LEU A 16 9.51 -3.40 -2.72
C LEU A 16 9.73 -3.16 -4.22
N ILE A 17 10.96 -2.88 -4.63
CA ILE A 17 11.37 -2.71 -6.02
C ILE A 17 11.12 -3.99 -6.81
N GLU A 18 11.58 -5.13 -6.31
CA GLU A 18 11.36 -6.45 -6.94
C GLU A 18 9.86 -6.74 -7.11
N LEU A 19 9.08 -6.60 -6.04
CA LEU A 19 7.64 -6.86 -6.07
C LEU A 19 6.88 -5.86 -6.94
N SER A 20 7.35 -4.62 -7.10
CA SER A 20 6.66 -3.61 -7.94
C SER A 20 6.63 -3.99 -9.43
N VAL A 21 7.50 -4.90 -9.86
CA VAL A 21 7.61 -5.36 -11.26
C VAL A 21 7.33 -6.87 -11.43
N ASP A 22 7.01 -7.57 -10.35
CA ASP A 22 6.76 -9.01 -10.35
C ASP A 22 5.42 -9.36 -11.00
N LEU A 23 5.48 -10.03 -12.16
CA LEU A 23 4.30 -10.39 -12.95
C LEU A 23 3.53 -11.57 -12.36
N ASP A 24 4.10 -12.31 -11.40
CA ASP A 24 3.45 -13.46 -10.76
C ASP A 24 2.54 -13.05 -9.58
N ILE A 25 2.44 -11.76 -9.28
CA ILE A 25 1.52 -11.21 -8.28
C ILE A 25 0.52 -10.22 -8.89
N ARG A 26 -0.63 -10.10 -8.21
CA ARG A 26 -1.71 -9.18 -8.59
C ARG A 26 -1.19 -7.77 -8.88
N VAL A 27 -1.73 -7.13 -9.91
CA VAL A 27 -1.40 -5.74 -10.31
C VAL A 27 -1.48 -4.78 -9.12
N THR A 28 -2.52 -4.90 -8.30
CA THR A 28 -2.72 -4.08 -7.11
C THR A 28 -1.58 -4.22 -6.10
N ARG A 29 -1.06 -5.43 -5.86
CA ARG A 29 0.10 -5.66 -4.98
C ARG A 29 1.36 -5.01 -5.52
N ARG A 30 1.57 -5.08 -6.84
CA ARG A 30 2.68 -4.36 -7.48
C ARG A 30 2.56 -2.85 -7.32
N MET A 31 1.36 -2.31 -7.55
CA MET A 31 1.09 -0.88 -7.38
C MET A 31 1.34 -0.43 -5.93
N LEU A 32 0.86 -1.20 -4.96
CA LEU A 32 1.09 -0.94 -3.53
C LEU A 32 2.58 -1.01 -3.17
N ALA A 33 3.30 -2.04 -3.63
CA ALA A 33 4.74 -2.14 -3.40
C ALA A 33 5.49 -0.93 -3.99
N GLY A 34 5.16 -0.54 -5.21
CA GLY A 34 5.70 0.64 -5.87
C GLY A 34 5.42 1.94 -5.12
N ALA A 35 4.19 2.12 -4.62
CA ALA A 35 3.80 3.29 -3.84
C ALA A 35 4.56 3.41 -2.50
N CYS A 36 5.06 2.30 -1.94
CA CYS A 36 5.83 2.33 -0.70
C CYS A 36 7.35 2.52 -0.88
N ILE A 37 7.86 2.60 -2.12
CA ILE A 37 9.29 2.83 -2.35
C ILE A 37 9.67 4.23 -1.85
N GLY A 38 10.73 4.33 -1.05
CA GLY A 38 11.23 5.58 -0.50
C GLY A 38 10.50 6.11 0.73
N SER A 39 9.34 5.54 1.09
CA SER A 39 8.61 5.97 2.30
C SER A 39 9.31 5.51 3.57
N ASP A 40 9.15 6.26 4.68
CA ASP A 40 9.69 5.85 5.97
C ASP A 40 9.12 4.47 6.40
N PRO A 41 9.92 3.54 6.93
CA PRO A 41 9.43 2.19 7.25
C PRO A 41 8.32 2.14 8.31
N GLU A 42 8.35 3.01 9.32
CA GLU A 42 7.36 3.04 10.40
C GLU A 42 6.07 3.69 9.90
N ASP A 43 6.20 4.86 9.26
CA ASP A 43 5.06 5.57 8.69
C ASP A 43 4.36 4.70 7.64
N ALA A 44 5.11 4.03 6.77
CA ALA A 44 4.59 3.10 5.77
C ALA A 44 3.67 2.04 6.39
N TYR A 45 4.18 1.37 7.42
CA TYR A 45 3.46 0.30 8.11
C TYR A 45 2.20 0.82 8.82
N LEU A 46 2.32 1.92 9.58
CA LEU A 46 1.19 2.48 10.33
C LEU A 46 0.09 2.99 9.40
N SER A 47 0.46 3.69 8.33
CA SER A 47 -0.46 4.20 7.31
C SER A 47 -1.22 3.09 6.59
N ALA A 48 -0.53 2.01 6.20
CA ALA A 48 -1.16 0.85 5.55
C ALA A 48 -2.12 0.13 6.51
N ARG A 49 -1.71 -0.08 7.76
CA ARG A 49 -2.55 -0.70 8.79
C ARG A 49 -3.80 0.13 9.08
N GLU A 50 -3.65 1.44 9.23
CA GLU A 50 -4.77 2.34 9.49
C GLU A 50 -5.82 2.30 8.36
N LEU A 51 -5.35 2.31 7.11
CA LEU A 51 -6.21 2.16 5.94
C LEU A 51 -6.91 0.80 5.93
N ARG A 52 -6.18 -0.30 6.19
CA ARG A 52 -6.75 -1.65 6.27
C ARG A 52 -7.87 -1.72 7.32
N GLU A 53 -7.60 -1.26 8.55
CA GLU A 53 -8.57 -1.25 9.65
C GLU A 53 -9.83 -0.47 9.29
N SER A 54 -9.66 0.67 8.61
CA SER A 54 -10.78 1.47 8.13
C SER A 54 -11.70 0.68 7.19
N LEU A 55 -11.11 0.00 6.21
CA LEU A 55 -11.87 -0.83 5.25
C LEU A 55 -12.46 -2.08 5.90
N GLU A 56 -11.77 -2.66 6.88
CA GLU A 56 -12.24 -3.83 7.65
C GLU A 56 -13.48 -3.46 8.45
N TRP A 57 -13.46 -2.33 9.16
CA TRP A 57 -14.62 -1.83 9.89
C TRP A 57 -15.81 -1.56 8.97
N ILE A 58 -15.57 -1.00 7.78
CA ILE A 58 -16.63 -0.84 6.77
C ILE A 58 -17.20 -2.20 6.35
N HIS A 59 -16.34 -3.20 6.11
CA HIS A 59 -16.76 -4.54 5.72
C HIS A 59 -17.57 -5.24 6.81
N GLU A 60 -17.21 -5.05 8.08
CA GLU A 60 -17.90 -5.59 9.25
C GLU A 60 -19.18 -4.80 9.63
N GLY A 61 -19.51 -3.74 8.90
CA GLY A 61 -20.70 -2.93 9.15
C GLY A 61 -20.56 -1.96 10.34
N GLN A 62 -19.34 -1.64 10.75
CA GLN A 62 -19.08 -0.66 11.79
C GLN A 62 -19.11 0.76 11.22
N GLU A 63 -20.04 1.60 11.71
CA GLU A 63 -20.22 2.99 11.25
C GLU A 63 -18.94 3.85 11.34
N ALA A 64 -18.09 3.59 12.33
CA ALA A 64 -16.84 4.31 12.52
C ALA A 64 -15.85 4.15 11.36
N GLY A 65 -15.93 3.05 10.60
CA GLY A 65 -15.04 2.78 9.47
C GLY A 65 -15.16 3.83 8.37
N LYS A 66 -16.39 4.27 8.03
CA LYS A 66 -16.59 5.31 7.02
C LYS A 66 -16.00 6.64 7.45
N GLY A 67 -16.19 7.02 8.72
CA GLY A 67 -15.58 8.23 9.28
C GLY A 67 -14.06 8.20 9.18
N LYS A 68 -13.44 7.06 9.54
CA LYS A 68 -11.99 6.86 9.44
C LYS A 68 -11.50 6.95 7.99
N LEU A 69 -12.19 6.32 7.04
CA LEU A 69 -11.83 6.40 5.61
C LEU A 69 -11.96 7.83 5.09
N THR A 70 -13.03 8.55 5.44
CA THR A 70 -13.19 9.96 5.11
C THR A 70 -12.02 10.79 5.63
N THR A 71 -11.61 10.61 6.90
CA THR A 71 -10.45 11.29 7.45
C THR A 71 -9.19 11.03 6.64
N ILE A 72 -8.90 9.75 6.33
CA ILE A 72 -7.72 9.38 5.53
C ILE A 72 -7.75 10.06 4.14
N LEU A 73 -8.89 10.04 3.46
CA LEU A 73 -9.00 10.57 2.10
C LEU A 73 -9.00 12.10 2.05
N GLU A 74 -9.45 12.76 3.10
CA GLU A 74 -9.45 14.22 3.27
C GLU A 74 -8.18 14.78 3.93
N THR A 75 -7.26 13.91 4.38
CA THR A 75 -6.03 14.33 5.07
C THR A 75 -5.31 15.40 4.23
N PRO A 76 -5.06 16.60 4.82
CA PRO A 76 -4.40 17.71 4.13
C PRO A 76 -2.88 17.58 4.12
N CYS A 77 -2.34 16.50 4.66
CA CYS A 77 -0.92 16.16 4.57
C CYS A 77 -0.63 15.48 3.23
N ASP A 78 0.50 14.81 3.16
CA ASP A 78 0.97 14.10 1.97
C ASP A 78 -0.04 13.06 1.44
N ASP A 79 0.15 12.67 0.18
CA ASP A 79 -0.80 11.84 -0.55
C ASP A 79 -0.66 10.33 -0.27
N PHE A 80 0.21 9.89 0.65
CA PHE A 80 0.63 8.50 0.73
C PHE A 80 -0.53 7.53 0.98
N GLN A 81 -1.31 7.71 2.06
CA GLN A 81 -2.46 6.81 2.34
C GLN A 81 -3.54 6.89 1.26
N ARG A 82 -3.72 8.06 0.65
CA ARG A 82 -4.66 8.25 -0.45
C ARG A 82 -4.19 7.53 -1.72
N CYS A 83 -2.90 7.53 -1.99
CA CYS A 83 -2.26 6.77 -3.05
C CYS A 83 -2.48 5.26 -2.84
N LEU A 84 -2.26 4.75 -1.62
CA LEU A 84 -2.53 3.34 -1.29
C LEU A 84 -4.00 2.97 -1.53
N TYR A 85 -4.94 3.79 -1.08
CA TYR A 85 -6.37 3.55 -1.32
C TYR A 85 -6.69 3.46 -2.82
N TYR A 86 -6.19 4.41 -3.62
CA TYR A 86 -6.45 4.41 -5.06
C TYR A 86 -5.75 3.27 -5.81
N CYS A 87 -4.66 2.69 -5.29
CA CYS A 87 -4.08 1.48 -5.87
C CYS A 87 -5.05 0.28 -5.85
N VAL A 88 -5.94 0.20 -4.86
CA VAL A 88 -6.85 -0.94 -4.66
C VAL A 88 -8.32 -0.62 -4.95
N ALA A 89 -8.67 0.66 -5.10
CA ALA A 89 -10.03 1.10 -5.33
C ALA A 89 -10.69 0.38 -6.53
N GLY A 90 -11.94 -0.05 -6.34
CA GLY A 90 -12.74 -0.69 -7.39
C GLY A 90 -12.61 -2.22 -7.50
N LYS A 91 -11.75 -2.87 -6.70
CA LYS A 91 -11.50 -4.33 -6.76
C LYS A 91 -12.40 -5.19 -5.86
N GLY A 92 -13.34 -4.58 -5.14
CA GLY A 92 -14.17 -5.24 -4.12
C GLY A 92 -13.43 -5.36 -2.78
N VAL A 93 -14.16 -5.22 -1.67
CA VAL A 93 -13.55 -5.02 -0.34
C VAL A 93 -12.72 -6.20 0.14
N VAL A 94 -13.13 -7.43 -0.19
CA VAL A 94 -12.39 -8.64 0.19
C VAL A 94 -11.01 -8.67 -0.48
N THR A 95 -10.95 -8.39 -1.79
CA THR A 95 -9.69 -8.29 -2.53
C THR A 95 -8.81 -7.16 -2.00
N MET A 96 -9.41 -5.99 -1.75
CA MET A 96 -8.70 -4.83 -1.18
C MET A 96 -8.09 -5.17 0.18
N LEU A 97 -8.84 -5.83 1.07
CA LEU A 97 -8.37 -6.24 2.38
C LEU A 97 -7.26 -7.29 2.29
N ASP A 98 -7.39 -8.28 1.41
CA ASP A 98 -6.36 -9.30 1.21
C ASP A 98 -5.04 -8.68 0.69
N ASP A 99 -5.11 -7.68 -0.19
CA ASP A 99 -3.94 -6.91 -0.63
C ASP A 99 -3.32 -6.06 0.49
N LEU A 100 -4.15 -5.39 1.30
CA LEU A 100 -3.67 -4.56 2.39
C LEU A 100 -3.10 -5.39 3.55
N VAL A 101 -3.65 -6.56 3.85
CA VAL A 101 -3.08 -7.53 4.81
C VAL A 101 -1.73 -8.03 4.32
N TRP A 102 -1.60 -8.32 3.02
CA TRP A 102 -0.33 -8.70 2.42
C TRP A 102 0.70 -7.56 2.53
N LEU A 103 0.30 -6.33 2.21
CA LEU A 103 1.15 -5.15 2.31
C LEU A 103 1.60 -4.87 3.74
N GLU A 104 0.68 -4.94 4.71
CA GLU A 104 1.00 -4.71 6.13
C GLU A 104 2.10 -5.66 6.61
N LYS A 105 2.01 -6.96 6.27
CA LYS A 105 3.04 -7.95 6.63
C LYS A 105 4.39 -7.65 6.00
N LEU A 106 4.39 -7.21 4.73
CA LEU A 106 5.60 -6.82 4.02
C LEU A 106 6.27 -5.60 4.68
N LEU A 107 5.48 -4.58 5.01
CA LEU A 107 5.98 -3.35 5.62
C LEU A 107 6.40 -3.57 7.08
N GLU A 108 5.71 -4.43 7.83
CA GLU A 108 6.13 -4.83 9.18
C GLU A 108 7.52 -5.48 9.14
N ALA A 109 7.75 -6.41 8.20
CA ALA A 109 9.05 -7.04 8.01
C ALA A 109 10.15 -6.02 7.66
N ARG A 110 9.84 -5.07 6.76
CA ARG A 110 10.73 -3.96 6.39
C ARG A 110 11.05 -3.07 7.61
N GLY A 111 10.06 -2.68 8.40
CA GLY A 111 10.25 -1.89 9.62
C GLY A 111 11.09 -2.61 10.68
N ARG A 112 10.84 -3.92 10.91
CA ARG A 112 11.64 -4.74 11.83
C ARG A 112 13.10 -4.83 11.39
N LEU A 113 13.34 -4.97 10.08
CA LEU A 113 14.67 -4.97 9.50
C LEU A 113 15.36 -3.60 9.65
N ALA A 114 14.68 -2.51 9.33
CA ALA A 114 15.19 -1.15 9.53
C ALA A 114 15.59 -0.91 10.98
N ALA A 115 14.74 -1.29 11.94
CA ALA A 115 15.04 -1.19 13.37
C ALA A 115 16.25 -2.03 13.79
N ARG A 116 16.46 -3.20 13.17
CA ARG A 116 17.66 -4.03 13.40
C ARG A 116 18.91 -3.35 12.87
N LEU A 117 18.89 -2.90 11.62
CA LEU A 117 20.02 -2.20 10.99
C LEU A 117 20.41 -0.93 11.75
N TYR A 118 19.42 -0.19 12.25
CA TYR A 118 19.65 0.97 13.12
C TYR A 118 20.40 0.61 14.41
N ARG A 119 19.95 -0.44 15.13
CA ARG A 119 20.63 -0.91 16.35
C ARG A 119 22.06 -1.39 16.07
N ASP A 120 22.28 -2.03 14.93
CA ASP A 120 23.58 -2.56 14.51
C ASP A 120 24.50 -1.48 13.91
N LYS A 121 24.01 -0.23 13.77
CA LYS A 121 24.72 0.89 13.12
C LYS A 121 25.19 0.53 11.70
N ALA A 122 24.42 -0.30 11.01
CA ALA A 122 24.72 -0.69 9.64
C ALA A 122 24.49 0.49 8.68
N ALA A 123 25.28 0.55 7.61
CA ALA A 123 25.06 1.52 6.55
C ALA A 123 23.79 1.16 5.76
N VAL A 124 22.87 2.12 5.63
CA VAL A 124 21.62 1.98 4.87
C VAL A 124 21.59 3.07 3.79
N LYS A 125 21.10 2.73 2.60
CA LYS A 125 20.90 3.73 1.54
C LYS A 125 19.87 4.78 2.00
N PRO A 126 20.06 6.06 1.69
CA PRO A 126 19.05 7.07 1.99
C PRO A 126 17.72 6.73 1.33
N LEU A 127 16.64 6.83 2.10
CA LEU A 127 15.29 6.80 1.57
C LEU A 127 14.95 8.19 1.01
N VAL A 128 14.40 8.22 -0.20
CA VAL A 128 13.93 9.45 -0.84
C VAL A 128 12.41 9.35 -0.90
N ASN A 129 11.73 10.01 0.05
CA ASN A 129 10.28 9.98 0.11
C ASN A 129 9.69 10.65 -1.15
N PRO A 130 8.85 9.97 -1.95
CA PRO A 130 8.20 10.59 -3.10
C PRO A 130 7.05 11.54 -2.72
N TYR A 131 6.57 11.48 -1.47
CA TYR A 131 5.51 12.30 -0.90
C TYR A 131 6.15 13.38 -0.02
N VAL A 132 6.69 14.43 -0.65
CA VAL A 132 7.69 15.33 -0.04
C VAL A 132 7.05 16.47 0.74
N ALA A 133 5.79 16.81 0.46
CA ALA A 133 5.16 18.01 0.97
C ALA A 133 4.38 17.78 2.27
N SER A 134 4.44 18.76 3.17
CA SER A 134 3.51 18.86 4.32
C SER A 134 2.08 19.24 3.89
N GLU A 135 1.88 19.43 2.59
CA GLU A 135 0.63 19.74 1.92
C GLU A 135 0.34 18.64 0.90
N PRO A 136 -0.90 18.53 0.39
CA PRO A 136 -1.25 17.51 -0.58
C PRO A 136 -0.46 17.71 -1.89
N ASP A 137 0.08 16.63 -2.44
CA ASP A 137 0.75 16.62 -3.74
C ASP A 137 -0.25 16.82 -4.90
N GLY A 138 -1.52 16.47 -4.66
CA GLY A 138 -2.62 16.53 -5.62
C GLY A 138 -3.91 17.16 -5.08
N PRO A 139 -4.98 17.23 -5.89
CA PRO A 139 -6.26 17.77 -5.45
C PRO A 139 -6.90 16.90 -4.37
N VAL A 140 -7.32 17.54 -3.28
CA VAL A 140 -8.05 16.87 -2.18
C VAL A 140 -9.56 17.01 -2.41
N GLY A 141 -10.24 15.88 -2.49
CA GLY A 141 -11.69 15.82 -2.54
C GLY A 141 -12.32 16.05 -1.17
N ARG A 142 -13.57 16.52 -1.14
CA ARG A 142 -14.40 16.48 0.07
C ARG A 142 -15.24 15.21 0.06
N PHE A 143 -15.20 14.45 1.14
CA PHE A 143 -15.90 13.18 1.31
C PHE A 143 -16.98 13.31 2.37
N ASP A 144 -18.21 12.99 2.00
CA ASP A 144 -19.31 12.85 2.97
C ASP A 144 -19.11 11.54 3.75
N PRO A 145 -18.98 11.56 5.10
CA PRO A 145 -18.89 10.33 5.92
C PRO A 145 -20.06 9.35 5.71
N ALA A 146 -21.21 9.83 5.23
CA ALA A 146 -22.37 9.01 4.89
C ALA A 146 -22.32 8.46 3.44
N PHE A 147 -21.15 8.42 2.80
CA PHE A 147 -21.00 7.98 1.41
C PHE A 147 -21.64 6.61 1.16
N ARG A 148 -22.19 6.44 -0.05
CA ARG A 148 -22.80 5.18 -0.48
C ARG A 148 -21.74 4.20 -0.95
N ILE A 149 -21.94 2.94 -0.61
CA ILE A 149 -21.12 1.83 -1.08
C ILE A 149 -21.85 1.15 -2.23
N GLY A 150 -21.17 1.00 -3.37
CA GLY A 150 -21.73 0.35 -4.55
C GLY A 150 -21.87 -1.16 -4.39
N ALA A 151 -22.77 -1.77 -5.16
CA ALA A 151 -23.07 -3.21 -5.08
C ALA A 151 -21.84 -4.12 -5.31
N SER A 152 -20.90 -3.69 -6.16
CA SER A 152 -19.66 -4.43 -6.44
C SER A 152 -18.69 -4.47 -5.26
N TRP A 153 -18.84 -3.59 -4.27
CA TRP A 153 -17.94 -3.54 -3.11
C TRP A 153 -18.04 -4.79 -2.25
N SER A 154 -19.24 -5.34 -2.10
CA SER A 154 -19.52 -6.54 -1.31
C SER A 154 -19.55 -7.81 -2.16
N HIS A 155 -19.23 -7.70 -3.45
CA HIS A 155 -19.20 -8.85 -4.33
C HIS A 155 -17.97 -9.69 -4.01
N ASP A 156 -18.17 -10.81 -3.31
CA ASP A 156 -17.16 -11.85 -3.14
C ASP A 156 -17.12 -12.69 -4.42
N PRO A 157 -16.01 -12.64 -5.19
CA PRO A 157 -15.91 -13.42 -6.41
C PRO A 157 -15.64 -14.92 -6.16
N GLY A 158 -15.47 -15.35 -4.90
CA GLY A 158 -15.31 -16.74 -4.49
C GLY A 158 -13.85 -17.21 -4.43
N PRO A 159 -13.60 -18.42 -3.88
CA PRO A 159 -12.26 -18.92 -3.59
C PRO A 159 -11.41 -19.23 -4.84
N ASP A 160 -12.07 -19.42 -5.99
CA ASP A 160 -11.43 -19.70 -7.28
C ASP A 160 -11.23 -18.43 -8.13
N TYR A 161 -11.50 -17.24 -7.57
CA TYR A 161 -11.31 -15.99 -8.30
C TYR A 161 -9.84 -15.71 -8.53
N VAL A 162 -9.41 -15.90 -9.77
CA VAL A 162 -8.20 -15.33 -10.32
C VAL A 162 -8.58 -13.95 -10.84
N ALA A 163 -8.05 -12.89 -10.23
CA ALA A 163 -8.25 -11.55 -10.77
C ALA A 163 -7.72 -11.54 -12.22
N ASP A 164 -8.47 -10.96 -13.16
CA ASP A 164 -8.11 -10.82 -14.59
C ASP A 164 -6.83 -9.97 -14.83
N ASP A 165 -6.11 -9.68 -13.76
CA ASP A 165 -4.93 -8.85 -13.64
C ASP A 165 -3.62 -9.66 -13.81
N ASP A 166 -3.70 -11.01 -13.87
CA ASP A 166 -2.55 -11.94 -13.94
C ASP A 166 -1.92 -12.09 -15.35
N GLY A 167 -2.15 -11.12 -16.25
CA GLY A 167 -1.57 -11.14 -17.60
C GLY A 167 -2.01 -9.96 -18.45
N PRO A 168 -1.49 -9.81 -19.69
CA PRO A 168 -2.00 -8.79 -20.60
C PRO A 168 -3.47 -9.14 -20.84
N GLY A 169 -4.36 -8.27 -20.37
CA GLY A 169 -5.81 -8.44 -20.49
C GLY A 169 -6.24 -8.84 -21.90
N PRO A 170 -7.46 -9.36 -22.07
CA PRO A 170 -7.92 -9.91 -23.34
C PRO A 170 -7.59 -8.95 -24.48
N ARG A 171 -6.87 -9.44 -25.51
CA ARG A 171 -6.62 -8.65 -26.72
C ARG A 171 -7.98 -8.23 -27.27
N LEU A 172 -8.29 -6.94 -27.15
CA LEU A 172 -9.46 -6.37 -27.80
C LEU A 172 -9.29 -6.60 -29.30
N THR A 173 -10.01 -7.59 -29.83
CA THR A 173 -10.19 -7.75 -31.26
C THR A 173 -11.15 -6.65 -31.70
N TYR A 174 -10.58 -5.59 -32.31
CA TYR A 174 -11.33 -4.61 -33.08
C TYR A 174 -11.94 -5.25 -34.33
#